data_AF-A0A8J6R6R4-F1
#
_entry.id   AF-A0A8J6R6R4-F1
#
_cell.length_a   1.000
_cell.length_b   1.000
_cell.length_c   1.000
_cell.angle_alpha   90.00
_cell.angle_beta   90.00
_cell.angle_gamma   90.00
#
_symmetry.space_group_name_H-M   'P 1'
#
loop_
_entity.id
_entity.type
_entity.pdbx_description
1 polymer ?
#
loop_
_entity_poly.entity_id
_entity_poly.type
_entity_poly.pdbx_seq_one_letter_code
_entity_poly.pdbx_strand_id
1 'polypeptide(L)'
;MTEKQTSDTTPHRILKEAKCSSLSGNSTLLYQIGCDDEKNLYIRIKGNIDGGGFFNKEYVPLQSLLETISDKQVPFTSSVFKKLFIGKSNNTQCFVLAALLAEGLITQVENKYLAGEKRRYGVLECPASRD
;
A
#
# COMPACT_ATOMS: atom_id res chain seq x y z
N MET A 1 -28.39 -11.37 -21.29
CA MET A 1 -27.27 -10.49 -21.66
C MET A 1 -27.08 -9.57 -20.47
N THR A 2 -26.10 -9.84 -19.62
CA THR A 2 -25.90 -9.07 -18.39
C THR A 2 -24.72 -8.14 -18.64
N GLU A 3 -25.02 -6.88 -18.96
CA GLU A 3 -24.02 -5.84 -19.05
C GLU A 3 -23.44 -5.64 -17.63
N LYS A 4 -22.21 -6.11 -17.42
CA LYS A 4 -21.42 -5.71 -16.26
C LYS A 4 -21.02 -4.26 -16.47
N GLN A 5 -21.78 -3.36 -15.87
CA GLN A 5 -21.40 -1.97 -15.70
C GLN A 5 -20.08 -1.94 -14.92
N THR A 6 -18.99 -1.74 -15.65
CA THR A 6 -17.67 -1.48 -15.08
C THR A 6 -17.63 0.01 -14.81
N SER A 7 -18.11 0.42 -13.64
CA SER A 7 -17.84 1.77 -13.15
C SER A 7 -16.33 1.92 -13.04
N ASP A 8 -15.77 2.77 -13.89
CA ASP A 8 -14.38 3.21 -13.84
C ASP A 8 -14.21 3.99 -12.52
N THR A 9 -13.93 3.24 -11.45
CA THR A 9 -14.03 3.74 -10.06
C THR A 9 -12.72 4.44 -9.74
N THR A 10 -12.49 5.55 -10.42
CA THR A 10 -11.43 6.50 -10.09
C THR A 10 -11.96 7.43 -9.00
N PRO A 11 -11.28 7.58 -7.85
CA PRO A 11 -11.72 8.51 -6.81
C PRO A 11 -11.88 9.93 -7.36
N HIS A 12 -13.05 10.51 -7.11
CA HIS A 12 -13.43 11.84 -7.62
C HIS A 12 -12.83 12.98 -6.78
N ARG A 13 -12.43 12.70 -5.53
CA ARG A 13 -11.82 13.68 -4.63
C ARG A 13 -10.52 13.18 -4.03
N ILE A 14 -9.49 14.01 -4.06
CA ILE A 14 -8.22 13.77 -3.34
C ILE A 14 -8.40 14.26 -1.91
N LEU A 15 -8.24 13.36 -0.94
CA LEU A 15 -8.30 13.67 0.49
C LEU A 15 -6.94 14.07 1.04
N LYS A 16 -5.87 13.44 0.53
CA LYS A 16 -4.50 13.66 1.00
C LYS A 16 -3.51 13.47 -0.14
N GLU A 17 -2.48 14.32 -0.14
CA GLU A 17 -1.25 14.12 -0.89
C GLU A 17 -0.09 14.23 0.08
N ALA A 18 0.78 13.23 0.10
CA ALA A 18 1.87 13.13 1.06
C ALA A 18 3.09 12.44 0.46
N LYS A 19 4.22 12.60 1.14
CA LYS A 19 5.51 12.00 0.77
C LYS A 19 5.94 10.99 1.82
N CYS A 20 6.55 9.90 1.39
CA CYS A 20 7.20 8.93 2.28
C CYS A 20 8.48 8.40 1.67
N SER A 21 9.39 7.87 2.49
CA SER A 21 10.56 7.15 2.00
C SER A 21 10.15 5.78 1.45
N SER A 22 10.79 5.33 0.36
CA SER A 22 10.62 3.95 -0.10
C SER A 22 11.13 2.95 0.95
N LEU A 23 10.67 1.70 0.86
CA LEU A 23 11.11 0.63 1.77
C LEU A 23 12.61 0.31 1.69
N SER A 24 13.38 0.91 0.78
CA SER A 24 14.85 0.80 0.79
C SER A 24 15.53 2.00 1.43
N GLY A 25 14.82 3.13 1.61
CA GLY A 25 15.39 4.41 2.00
C GLY A 25 16.02 5.19 0.84
N ASN A 26 16.07 4.62 -0.37
CA ASN A 26 16.81 5.18 -1.49
C ASN A 26 16.01 6.19 -2.33
N SER A 27 14.74 6.42 -2.03
CA SER A 27 13.93 7.36 -2.80
C SER A 27 12.76 7.91 -2.00
N THR A 28 12.29 9.09 -2.40
CA THR A 28 11.06 9.71 -1.89
C THR A 28 9.88 9.42 -2.82
N LEU A 29 8.84 8.80 -2.27
CA LEU A 29 7.60 8.49 -2.97
C LEU A 29 6.57 9.59 -2.70
N LEU A 30 5.86 10.02 -3.73
CA LEU A 30 4.69 10.88 -3.64
C LEU A 30 3.45 10.01 -3.85
N TYR A 31 2.56 9.98 -2.86
CA TYR A 31 1.33 9.20 -2.93
C TYR A 31 0.10 10.07 -2.63
N GLN A 32 -1.06 9.57 -3.03
CA GLN A 32 -2.34 10.21 -2.80
C GLN A 32 -3.33 9.23 -2.20
N ILE A 33 -4.18 9.74 -1.30
CA ILE A 33 -5.37 9.08 -0.83
C ILE A 33 -6.56 9.84 -1.39
N GLY A 34 -7.45 9.12 -2.08
CA GLY A 34 -8.69 9.65 -2.63
C GLY A 34 -9.90 8.94 -2.07
N CYS A 35 -11.07 9.53 -2.29
CA CYS A 35 -12.35 8.87 -2.06
C CYS A 35 -13.26 9.01 -3.28
N ASP A 36 -14.13 8.04 -3.47
CA ASP A 36 -15.29 8.15 -4.37
C ASP A 36 -16.50 8.75 -3.65
N ASP A 37 -17.64 8.81 -4.36
CA ASP A 37 -18.89 9.36 -3.83
C ASP A 37 -19.53 8.44 -2.76
N GLU A 38 -19.20 7.15 -2.79
CA GLU A 38 -19.61 6.15 -1.79
C GLU A 38 -18.73 6.15 -0.54
N LYS A 39 -17.72 7.04 -0.48
CA LYS A 39 -16.72 7.16 0.59
C LYS A 39 -15.77 5.96 0.69
N ASN A 40 -15.64 5.15 -0.36
CA ASN A 40 -14.59 4.15 -0.45
C ASN A 40 -13.24 4.86 -0.60
N LEU A 41 -12.24 4.39 0.16
CA LEU A 41 -10.90 4.97 0.15
C LEU A 41 -10.00 4.25 -0.86
N TYR A 42 -9.19 5.04 -1.56
CA TYR A 42 -8.25 4.56 -2.55
C TYR A 42 -6.88 5.16 -2.30
N ILE A 43 -5.82 4.40 -2.60
CA ILE A 43 -4.44 4.86 -2.55
C ILE A 43 -3.77 4.68 -3.91
N ARG A 44 -2.93 5.63 -4.31
CA ARG A 44 -2.03 5.48 -5.47
C ARG A 44 -0.67 6.07 -5.22
N ILE A 45 0.31 5.58 -5.97
CA ILE A 45 1.61 6.22 -6.10
C ILE A 45 1.56 7.19 -7.28
N LYS A 46 1.76 8.47 -7.01
CA LYS A 46 1.75 9.54 -8.00
C LYS A 46 3.13 9.75 -8.61
N GLY A 47 4.19 9.62 -7.81
CA GLY A 47 5.56 9.94 -8.20
C GLY A 47 6.63 9.20 -7.39
N ASN A 48 7.81 9.08 -8.00
CA ASN A 48 9.06 8.70 -7.36
C ASN A 48 10.05 9.83 -7.67
N ILE A 49 10.45 10.63 -6.67
CA ILE A 49 11.15 11.91 -6.88
C ILE A 49 12.65 11.67 -7.10
N ASP A 50 13.31 11.08 -6.11
CA ASP A 50 14.77 10.89 -6.09
C ASP A 50 15.19 9.49 -6.59
N GLY A 51 14.25 8.72 -7.14
CA GLY A 51 14.46 7.34 -7.57
C GLY A 51 14.04 7.09 -9.02
N GLY A 52 14.47 5.96 -9.57
CA GLY A 52 14.06 5.48 -10.89
C GLY A 52 13.06 4.31 -10.83
N GLY A 53 12.86 3.67 -11.97
CA GLY A 53 12.08 2.43 -12.10
C GLY A 53 10.60 2.63 -12.41
N PHE A 54 10.01 1.59 -12.98
CA PHE A 54 8.60 1.60 -13.37
C PHE A 54 7.71 1.31 -12.17
N PHE A 55 6.58 2.00 -12.09
CA PHE A 55 5.49 1.72 -11.15
C PHE A 55 4.17 2.10 -11.81
N ASN A 56 3.08 1.54 -11.30
CA ASN A 56 1.75 1.87 -11.79
C ASN A 56 1.13 3.01 -10.96
N LYS A 57 0.42 3.94 -11.63
CA LYS A 57 -0.21 5.15 -11.06
C LYS A 57 -1.72 5.01 -10.83
N GLU A 58 -2.26 3.82 -11.05
CA GLU A 58 -3.67 3.51 -10.82
C GLU A 58 -3.98 3.55 -9.33
N TYR A 59 -5.23 3.90 -9.04
CA TYR A 59 -5.78 3.82 -7.70
C TYR A 59 -6.08 2.37 -7.35
N VAL A 60 -5.77 2.02 -6.11
CA VAL A 60 -6.03 0.71 -5.53
C VAL A 60 -6.96 0.92 -4.35
N PRO A 61 -8.07 0.14 -4.24
CA PRO A 61 -8.94 0.21 -3.08
C PRO A 61 -8.15 -0.09 -1.81
N LEU A 62 -8.21 0.82 -0.82
CA LEU A 62 -7.55 0.63 0.46
C LEU A 62 -8.11 -0.60 1.18
N GLN A 63 -9.42 -0.81 1.08
CA GLN A 63 -10.11 -1.96 1.64
C GLN A 63 -9.50 -3.28 1.16
N SER A 64 -9.27 -3.43 -0.15
CA SER A 64 -8.67 -4.65 -0.71
C SER A 64 -7.24 -4.90 -0.22
N LEU A 65 -6.48 -3.82 0.04
CA LEU A 65 -5.14 -3.95 0.64
C LEU A 65 -5.25 -4.42 2.10
N LEU A 66 -6.14 -3.84 2.88
CA LEU A 66 -6.35 -4.18 4.30
C LEU A 66 -6.86 -5.62 4.46
N GLU A 67 -7.86 -6.04 3.68
CA GLU A 67 -8.35 -7.43 3.64
C GLU A 67 -7.26 -8.41 3.22
N THR A 68 -6.35 -7.99 2.33
CA THR A 68 -5.24 -8.86 1.90
C THR A 68 -4.24 -9.10 3.04
N ILE A 69 -4.15 -8.22 4.04
CA ILE A 69 -3.20 -8.35 5.15
C ILE A 69 -3.86 -8.77 6.48
N SER A 70 -5.17 -8.60 6.66
CA SER A 70 -5.88 -8.91 7.91
C SER A 70 -5.69 -10.35 8.36
N ASP A 71 -5.76 -11.29 7.42
CA ASP A 71 -5.73 -12.73 7.71
C ASP A 71 -4.35 -13.35 7.43
N LYS A 72 -3.31 -12.52 7.27
CA LYS A 72 -1.96 -13.02 6.97
C LYS A 72 -1.19 -13.29 8.24
N GLN A 73 -0.50 -14.42 8.23
CA GLN A 73 0.51 -14.70 9.23
C GLN A 73 1.57 -13.59 9.20
N VAL A 74 1.74 -12.91 10.32
CA VAL A 74 2.80 -11.94 10.56
C VAL A 74 4.07 -12.72 10.96
N PRO A 75 5.25 -12.36 10.45
CA PRO A 75 5.52 -11.28 9.51
C PRO A 75 5.22 -11.61 8.04
N PHE A 76 4.84 -10.61 7.27
CA PHE A 76 4.70 -10.69 5.82
C PHE A 76 5.63 -9.71 5.07
N THR A 77 5.68 -9.84 3.74
CA THR A 77 6.41 -8.92 2.83
C THR A 77 5.47 -8.38 1.75
N SER A 78 5.94 -7.46 0.90
CA SER A 78 5.13 -6.89 -0.20
C SER A 78 4.54 -7.94 -1.17
N SER A 79 5.07 -9.16 -1.18
CA SER A 79 4.55 -10.25 -2.01
C SER A 79 3.11 -10.64 -1.72
N VAL A 80 2.56 -10.27 -0.55
CA VAL A 80 1.13 -10.52 -0.22
C VAL A 80 0.19 -9.85 -1.22
N PHE A 81 0.59 -8.71 -1.79
CA PHE A 81 -0.19 -7.97 -2.76
C PHE A 81 0.00 -8.44 -4.20
N LYS A 82 0.82 -9.47 -4.47
CA LYS A 82 1.13 -9.91 -5.84
C LYS A 82 -0.13 -10.17 -6.69
N LYS A 83 -1.20 -10.69 -6.07
CA LYS A 83 -2.47 -10.95 -6.75
C LYS A 83 -3.26 -9.68 -7.11
N LEU A 84 -3.06 -8.59 -6.38
CA LEU A 84 -3.69 -7.29 -6.66
C LEU A 84 -2.98 -6.53 -7.80
N PHE A 85 -1.72 -6.86 -8.09
CA PHE A 85 -0.88 -6.15 -9.05
C PHE A 85 -0.42 -7.03 -10.22
N ILE A 86 -1.27 -7.98 -10.67
CA ILE A 86 -0.95 -8.87 -11.79
C ILE A 86 -0.68 -8.04 -13.06
N GLY A 87 0.43 -8.33 -13.75
CA GLY A 87 0.84 -7.61 -14.95
C GLY A 87 1.33 -6.17 -14.71
N LYS A 88 1.44 -5.75 -13.44
CA LYS A 88 2.01 -4.44 -13.06
C LYS A 88 3.44 -4.61 -12.56
N SER A 89 4.17 -3.50 -12.46
CA SER A 89 5.53 -3.50 -11.91
C SER A 89 5.54 -3.97 -10.45
N ASN A 90 6.49 -4.85 -10.11
CA ASN A 90 6.77 -5.29 -8.74
C ASN A 90 7.13 -4.13 -7.80
N ASN A 91 7.58 -2.98 -8.31
CA ASN A 91 7.83 -1.81 -7.47
C ASN A 91 6.53 -1.23 -6.90
N THR A 92 5.40 -1.38 -7.62
CA THR A 92 4.10 -0.84 -7.21
C THR A 92 3.67 -1.39 -5.86
N GLN A 93 3.70 -2.71 -5.67
CA GLN A 93 3.36 -3.34 -4.37
C GLN A 93 4.30 -2.90 -3.25
N CYS A 94 5.59 -2.67 -3.54
CA CYS A 94 6.55 -2.19 -2.54
C CYS A 94 6.29 -0.73 -2.15
N PHE A 95 5.96 0.12 -3.12
CA PHE A 95 5.68 1.53 -2.89
C PHE A 95 4.35 1.75 -2.18
N VAL A 96 3.32 0.96 -2.52
CA VAL A 96 2.05 0.96 -1.78
C VAL A 96 2.27 0.51 -0.34
N LEU A 97 3.04 -0.55 -0.10
CA LEU A 97 3.39 -0.98 1.25
C LEU A 97 4.15 0.11 2.04
N ALA A 98 5.03 0.88 1.38
CA ALA A 98 5.69 2.03 2.01
C ALA A 98 4.70 3.13 2.42
N ALA A 99 3.70 3.41 1.59
CA ALA A 99 2.66 4.38 1.92
C ALA A 99 1.77 3.89 3.07
N LEU A 100 1.41 2.59 3.12
CA LEU A 100 0.69 2.01 4.26
C LEU A 100 1.48 2.12 5.58
N LEU A 101 2.80 1.90 5.52
CA LEU A 101 3.69 2.08 6.67
C LEU A 101 3.72 3.55 7.13
N ALA A 102 3.77 4.49 6.20
CA ALA A 102 3.78 5.92 6.51
C ALA A 102 2.44 6.42 7.10
N GLU A 103 1.32 5.81 6.71
CA GLU A 103 -0.01 6.06 7.31
C GLU A 103 -0.22 5.32 8.64
N GLY A 104 0.75 4.52 9.10
CA GLY A 104 0.64 3.77 10.36
C GLY A 104 -0.34 2.59 10.31
N LEU A 105 -0.74 2.15 9.12
CA LEU A 105 -1.66 1.01 8.94
C LEU A 105 -0.97 -0.34 9.13
N ILE A 106 0.36 -0.35 9.04
CA ILE A 106 1.23 -1.48 9.30
C ILE A 106 2.45 -1.02 10.08
N THR A 107 3.14 -1.95 10.71
CA THR A 107 4.41 -1.70 11.40
C THR A 107 5.53 -2.55 10.80
N GLN A 108 6.76 -2.03 10.85
CA GLN A 108 7.94 -2.82 10.54
C GLN A 108 8.27 -3.72 11.72
N VAL A 109 8.33 -5.02 11.49
CA VAL A 109 8.72 -5.99 12.51
C VAL A 109 10.24 -6.04 12.54
N GLU A 110 10.83 -5.72 13.70
CA GLU A 110 12.28 -5.77 13.88
C GLU A 110 12.75 -7.22 13.75
N ASN A 111 13.63 -7.47 12.79
CA ASN A 111 14.19 -8.78 12.59
C ASN A 111 15.46 -8.86 13.43
N LYS A 112 15.41 -9.56 14.58
CA LYS A 112 16.55 -9.72 15.49
C LYS A 112 17.72 -10.52 14.89
N TYR A 113 17.56 -11.06 13.68
CA TYR A 113 18.55 -11.89 13.02
C TYR A 113 18.90 -11.36 11.61
N LEU A 114 20.16 -10.93 11.50
CA LEU A 114 21.06 -10.95 10.34
C LEU A 114 20.82 -9.94 9.20
N ALA A 115 21.88 -9.17 8.95
CA ALA A 115 22.06 -8.35 7.76
C ALA A 115 21.85 -9.17 6.48
N GLY A 116 20.89 -8.76 5.65
CA GLY A 116 20.61 -9.37 4.34
C GLY A 116 19.20 -9.96 4.17
N GLU A 117 18.40 -10.09 5.23
CA GLU A 117 17.01 -10.53 5.08
C GLU A 117 16.05 -9.44 4.60
N LYS A 118 15.05 -9.84 3.80
CA LYS A 118 13.98 -8.94 3.32
C LYS A 118 13.25 -8.34 4.52
N ARG A 119 13.02 -7.02 4.50
CA ARG A 119 12.22 -6.31 5.53
C ARG A 119 10.85 -6.97 5.70
N ARG A 120 10.45 -7.15 6.95
CA ARG A 120 9.26 -7.87 7.39
C ARG A 120 8.28 -6.90 8.06
N TYR A 121 6.98 -7.07 7.81
CA TYR A 121 5.92 -6.17 8.27
C TYR A 121 4.82 -6.94 8.99
N GLY A 122 4.12 -6.25 9.88
CA GLY A 122 2.95 -6.75 10.59
C GLY A 122 1.82 -5.74 10.53
N VAL A 123 0.59 -6.21 10.77
CA VAL A 123 -0.55 -5.31 10.98
C VAL A 123 -0.34 -4.61 12.32
N LEU A 124 -0.59 -3.30 12.38
CA LEU A 124 -0.60 -2.61 13.66
C LEU A 124 -1.79 -3.14 14.45
N GLU A 125 -1.55 -3.97 15.47
CA GLU A 125 -2.59 -4.27 16.43
C GLU A 125 -2.91 -2.97 17.16
N CYS A 126 -4.14 -2.47 16.99
CA CYS A 126 -4.66 -1.48 17.93
C CYS A 126 -4.45 -2.08 19.31
N PRO A 127 -3.68 -1.42 20.22
CA PRO A 127 -3.64 -1.89 21.59
C PRO A 127 -5.08 -1.89 22.06
N ALA A 128 -5.65 -3.09 22.26
CA ALA A 128 -6.92 -3.22 22.94
C ALA A 128 -6.79 -2.33 24.18
N SER A 129 -7.70 -1.37 24.31
CA SER A 129 -7.80 -0.50 25.48
C SER A 129 -7.59 -1.36 26.71
N ARG A 130 -6.44 -1.22 27.35
CA ARG A 130 -6.25 -1.77 28.69
C ARG A 130 -7.19 -0.93 29.53
N ASP A 131 -8.31 -1.54 29.90
CA ASP A 131 -9.25 -1.02 30.89
C ASP A 131 -8.51 -0.59 32.18
#